data_AF-A0AAN0K0C4-F1
#
_entry.id   AF-A0AAN0K0C4-F1
#
_cell.length_a   1.000
_cell.length_b   1.000
_cell.length_c   1.000
_cell.angle_alpha   90.00
_cell.angle_beta   90.00
_cell.angle_gamma   90.00
#
_symmetry.space_group_name_H-M   'P 1'
#
loop_
_entity.id
_entity.type
_entity.pdbx_description
1 polymer ?
#
loop_
_entity_poly.entity_id
_entity_poly.type
_entity_poly.pdbx_seq_one_letter_code
_entity_poly.pdbx_strand_id
1 'polypeptide(L)'
;MFFGSISVMKDKETLKTNCPHIVVGTPGRILALVRQKTLNLHNVKHFILDECDKMLEQLDMRRDVQEIFKATPHEKQVMMFSATLAEGICPVCKKFMNNVNP
;
A
#
# COMPACT_ATOMS: atom_id res chain seq x y z
N MET A 1 -2.76 -12.62 -2.61
CA MET A 1 -1.52 -11.83 -2.70
C MET A 1 -1.33 -11.40 -4.15
N PHE A 2 -0.93 -10.15 -4.41
CA PHE A 2 -0.76 -9.62 -5.78
C PHE A 2 0.66 -9.07 -5.98
N PHE A 3 1.45 -9.68 -6.86
CA PHE A 3 2.83 -9.27 -7.13
C PHE A 3 3.28 -9.63 -8.56
N GLY A 4 4.35 -8.96 -9.02
CA GLY A 4 4.81 -8.91 -10.42
C GLY A 4 4.92 -10.24 -11.16
N SER A 5 5.37 -11.31 -10.49
CA SER A 5 5.69 -12.59 -11.11
C SER A 5 4.49 -13.44 -11.55
N ILE A 6 3.25 -13.02 -11.21
CA ILE A 6 2.01 -13.71 -11.60
C ILE A 6 1.26 -12.87 -12.64
N SER A 7 0.60 -13.54 -13.59
CA SER A 7 -0.26 -12.88 -14.58
C SER A 7 -1.31 -11.99 -13.92
N VAL A 8 -1.34 -10.72 -14.32
CA VAL A 8 -2.32 -9.73 -13.83
C VAL A 8 -3.77 -10.17 -14.10
N MET A 9 -4.01 -11.00 -15.11
CA MET A 9 -5.35 -11.51 -15.42
C MET A 9 -5.91 -12.38 -14.30
N LYS A 10 -5.05 -13.17 -13.62
CA LYS A 10 -5.48 -13.98 -12.47
C LYS A 10 -5.90 -13.10 -11.29
N ASP A 11 -5.18 -12.00 -11.06
CA ASP A 11 -5.51 -11.03 -10.01
C ASP A 11 -6.87 -10.37 -10.29
N LYS A 12 -7.11 -9.96 -11.54
CA LYS A 12 -8.39 -9.36 -11.96
C LYS A 12 -9.55 -10.32 -11.78
N GLU A 13 -9.38 -11.57 -12.18
CA GLU A 13 -10.42 -12.59 -12.04
C GLU A 13 -10.74 -12.84 -10.56
N THR A 14 -9.71 -12.93 -9.72
CA THR A 14 -9.87 -13.06 -8.26
C THR A 14 -10.66 -11.88 -7.69
N LEU A 15 -10.31 -10.65 -8.04
CA LEU A 15 -11.01 -9.45 -7.57
C LEU A 15 -12.47 -9.37 -8.02
N LYS A 16 -12.79 -9.93 -9.19
CA LYS A 16 -14.14 -9.94 -9.74
C LYS A 16 -15.03 -11.02 -9.13
N THR A 17 -14.49 -12.22 -8.91
CA THR A 17 -15.27 -13.41 -8.54
C THR A 17 -15.21 -13.74 -7.06
N ASN A 18 -14.10 -13.40 -6.40
CA ASN A 18 -13.85 -13.70 -5.00
C ASN A 18 -13.10 -12.54 -4.34
N CYS A 19 -13.76 -11.38 -4.29
CA CYS A 19 -13.15 -10.15 -3.80
C CYS A 19 -12.72 -10.31 -2.32
N PRO A 20 -11.42 -10.24 -2.01
CA PRO A 20 -10.93 -10.49 -0.66
C PRO A 20 -11.13 -9.27 0.25
N HIS A 21 -11.33 -9.53 1.54
CA HIS A 21 -11.36 -8.48 2.58
C HIS A 21 -9.96 -7.94 2.93
N ILE A 22 -8.91 -8.75 2.70
CA ILE A 22 -7.52 -8.41 2.99
C ILE A 22 -6.71 -8.58 1.70
N VAL A 23 -6.00 -7.53 1.31
CA VAL A 23 -5.10 -7.53 0.16
C VAL A 23 -3.67 -7.29 0.62
N VAL A 24 -2.78 -8.17 0.19
CA VAL A 24 -1.32 -8.04 0.39
C VAL A 24 -0.67 -8.07 -0.99
N GLY A 25 0.24 -7.14 -1.26
CA GLY A 25 0.91 -7.08 -2.56
C GLY A 25 2.02 -6.03 -2.63
N THR A 26 2.79 -6.07 -3.71
CA THR A 26 3.84 -5.08 -3.97
C THR A 26 3.26 -3.79 -4.53
N PRO A 27 3.83 -2.60 -4.22
CA PRO A 27 3.26 -1.31 -4.64
C PRO A 27 2.96 -1.23 -6.14
N GLY A 28 3.90 -1.59 -7.01
CA GLY A 28 3.69 -1.52 -8.46
C GLY A 28 2.50 -2.37 -8.95
N ARG A 29 2.28 -3.58 -8.39
CA ARG A 29 1.13 -4.41 -8.77
C ARG A 29 -0.18 -3.84 -8.23
N ILE A 30 -0.20 -3.43 -6.97
CA ILE A 30 -1.39 -2.83 -6.35
C ILE A 30 -1.80 -1.56 -7.11
N LEU A 31 -0.85 -0.67 -7.42
CA LEU A 31 -1.12 0.55 -8.17
C LEU A 31 -1.67 0.25 -9.57
N ALA A 32 -1.11 -0.73 -10.28
CA ALA A 32 -1.61 -1.13 -11.60
C ALA A 32 -3.08 -1.56 -11.53
N LEU A 33 -3.46 -2.35 -10.53
CA LEU A 33 -4.84 -2.81 -10.32
C LEU A 33 -5.78 -1.65 -9.93
N VAL A 34 -5.30 -0.67 -9.15
CA VAL A 34 -6.05 0.53 -8.78
C VAL A 34 -6.28 1.45 -9.98
N ARG A 35 -5.23 1.74 -10.76
CA ARG A 35 -5.31 2.59 -11.97
C ARG A 35 -6.25 2.01 -13.02
N GLN A 36 -6.30 0.68 -13.13
CA GLN A 36 -7.21 -0.04 -14.02
C GLN A 36 -8.64 -0.18 -13.46
N LYS A 37 -8.93 0.41 -12.29
CA LYS A 37 -10.22 0.36 -11.59
C LYS A 37 -10.71 -1.06 -11.26
N THR A 38 -9.78 -2.02 -11.21
CA THR A 38 -10.06 -3.42 -10.84
C THR A 38 -9.95 -3.68 -9.35
N LEU A 39 -9.07 -2.96 -8.65
CA LEU A 39 -9.01 -2.96 -7.18
C LEU A 39 -9.54 -1.63 -6.66
N ASN A 40 -10.60 -1.70 -5.86
CA ASN A 40 -11.24 -0.53 -5.29
C ASN A 40 -10.87 -0.35 -3.82
N LEU A 41 -10.33 0.83 -3.46
CA LEU A 41 -9.77 1.11 -2.15
C LEU A 41 -10.61 2.07 -1.28
N HIS A 42 -11.82 2.46 -1.74
CA HIS A 42 -12.65 3.47 -1.05
C HIS A 42 -13.16 3.03 0.34
N ASN A 43 -13.09 1.74 0.68
CA ASN A 43 -13.52 1.22 1.99
C ASN A 43 -12.35 0.75 2.87
N VAL A 44 -11.11 1.08 2.51
CA VAL A 44 -9.93 0.66 3.27
C VAL A 44 -9.93 1.33 4.64
N LYS A 45 -10.00 0.50 5.69
CA LYS A 45 -9.90 0.93 7.10
C LYS A 45 -8.50 0.82 7.68
N HIS A 46 -7.64 -0.02 7.09
CA HIS A 46 -6.27 -0.26 7.55
C HIS A 46 -5.30 -0.20 6.37
N PHE A 47 -4.28 0.64 6.47
CA PHE A 47 -3.19 0.75 5.51
C PHE A 47 -1.88 0.40 6.20
N ILE A 48 -1.25 -0.70 5.77
CA ILE A 48 -0.07 -1.26 6.44
C ILE A 48 1.10 -1.28 5.47
N LEU A 49 2.25 -0.76 5.90
CA LEU A 49 3.52 -0.94 5.19
C LEU A 49 4.48 -1.73 6.07
N ASP A 50 4.88 -2.90 5.60
CA ASP A 50 6.00 -3.65 6.16
C ASP A 50 7.29 -3.34 5.38
N GLU A 51 8.44 -3.45 6.03
CA GLU A 51 9.73 -2.94 5.55
C GLU A 51 9.64 -1.50 5.00
N CYS A 52 8.95 -0.63 5.75
CA CYS A 52 8.57 0.70 5.29
C CYS A 52 9.76 1.60 4.93
N ASP A 53 10.92 1.36 5.53
CA ASP A 53 12.17 2.03 5.23
C ASP A 53 12.62 1.78 3.79
N LYS A 54 12.70 0.51 3.38
CA LYS A 54 13.07 0.14 2.01
C LYS A 54 12.05 0.66 0.99
N MET A 55 10.77 0.55 1.32
CA MET A 55 9.66 0.97 0.45
C MET A 55 9.65 2.49 0.20
N LEU A 56 10.03 3.28 1.20
CA LEU A 56 9.95 4.75 1.15
C LEU A 56 11.28 5.41 0.75
N GLU A 57 12.41 4.69 0.84
CA GLU A 57 13.72 5.16 0.36
C GLU A 57 13.79 5.13 -1.18
N GLN A 58 13.24 4.09 -1.81
CA GLN A 58 13.19 3.96 -3.27
C GLN A 58 12.14 4.92 -3.87
N LEU A 59 12.58 5.81 -4.77
CA LEU A 59 11.75 6.90 -5.29
C LEU A 59 10.51 6.41 -6.06
N ASP A 60 10.67 5.36 -6.86
CA ASP A 60 9.59 4.72 -7.62
C ASP A 60 8.58 4.03 -6.68
N MET A 61 9.05 3.22 -5.73
CA MET A 61 8.18 2.56 -4.76
C MET A 61 7.43 3.59 -3.90
N ARG A 62 8.11 4.65 -3.46
CA ARG A 62 7.51 5.74 -2.69
C ARG A 62 6.39 6.42 -3.47
N ARG A 63 6.59 6.71 -4.76
CA ARG A 63 5.56 7.31 -5.62
C ARG A 63 4.35 6.38 -5.73
N ASP A 64 4.59 5.09 -5.93
CA ASP A 64 3.51 4.12 -6.03
C ASP A 64 2.70 4.03 -4.72
N VAL A 65 3.39 3.92 -3.58
CA VAL A 65 2.76 3.92 -2.24
C VAL A 65 1.95 5.21 -2.02
N GLN A 66 2.48 6.37 -2.39
CA GLN A 66 1.76 7.65 -2.27
C GLN A 66 0.49 7.70 -3.11
N GLU A 67 0.52 7.20 -4.34
CA GLU A 67 -0.66 7.14 -5.20
C GLU A 67 -1.72 6.17 -4.66
N ILE A 68 -1.30 4.98 -4.20
CA ILE A 68 -2.20 4.01 -3.56
C ILE A 68 -2.82 4.63 -2.30
N PHE A 69 -2.02 5.29 -1.47
CA PHE A 69 -2.49 5.93 -0.25
C PHE A 69 -3.55 7.01 -0.54
N LYS A 70 -3.35 7.83 -1.58
CA LYS A 70 -4.32 8.85 -2.01
C LYS A 70 -5.64 8.26 -2.54
N ALA A 71 -5.63 7.01 -3.00
CA ALA A 71 -6.84 6.31 -3.44
C ALA A 71 -7.66 5.69 -2.27
N THR A 72 -7.19 5.82 -1.03
CA THR A 72 -7.87 5.31 0.18
C THR A 72 -8.50 6.47 0.98
N PRO A 73 -9.50 6.20 1.85
CA PRO A 73 -10.11 7.21 2.70
C PRO A 73 -9.11 7.98 3.58
N HIS A 74 -9.42 9.23 3.92
CA HIS A 74 -8.62 10.00 4.88
C HIS A 74 -8.65 9.38 6.28
N GLU A 75 -9.84 8.94 6.71
CA GLU A 75 -10.04 8.26 7.99
C GLU A 75 -9.75 6.77 7.85
N LYS A 76 -8.55 6.37 8.26
CA LYS A 76 -8.09 4.98 8.29
C LYS A 76 -6.94 4.85 9.29
N GLN A 77 -6.78 3.67 9.86
CA GLN A 77 -5.60 3.36 10.66
C GLN A 77 -4.41 3.12 9.73
N VAL A 78 -3.28 3.75 10.03
CA VAL A 78 -2.04 3.57 9.28
C VAL A 78 -1.00 2.98 10.21
N MET A 79 -0.40 1.87 9.81
CA MET A 79 0.64 1.17 10.57
C MET A 79 1.86 0.98 9.67
N MET A 80 3.05 1.23 10.20
CA MET A 80 4.29 0.98 9.48
C MET A 80 5.26 0.22 10.37
N PHE A 81 5.87 -0.81 9.80
CA PHE A 81 6.81 -1.68 10.47
C PHE A 81 8.11 -1.72 9.67
N SER A 82 9.23 -1.74 10.37
CA SER A 82 10.55 -2.02 9.82
C SER A 82 11.49 -2.46 10.93
N ALA A 83 12.43 -3.35 10.60
CA ALA A 83 13.54 -3.70 11.48
C ALA A 83 14.57 -2.57 11.62
N THR A 84 14.61 -1.64 10.65
CA THR A 84 15.61 -0.58 10.54
C THR A 84 14.95 0.77 10.27
N LEU A 85 14.69 1.55 11.33
CA LEU A 85 14.17 2.91 11.19
C LEU A 85 15.30 3.92 11.40
N ALA A 86 16.02 4.25 10.32
CA ALA A 86 17.00 5.33 10.33
C ALA A 86 16.31 6.69 10.57
N GLU A 87 17.01 7.63 11.22
CA GLU A 87 16.42 8.94 11.58
C GLU A 87 15.84 9.71 10.38
N GLY A 88 16.43 9.56 9.19
CA GLY A 88 15.99 10.24 7.98
C GLY A 88 14.64 9.76 7.41
N ILE A 89 14.23 8.51 7.68
CA ILE A 89 12.99 7.96 7.11
C ILE A 89 11.76 8.19 8.00
N CYS A 90 11.96 8.32 9.31
CA CYS A 90 10.91 8.60 10.29
C CYS A 90 10.03 9.81 9.93
N PRO A 91 10.56 10.97 9.51
CA PRO A 91 9.75 12.09 9.05
C PRO A 91 8.89 11.78 7.82
N VAL A 92 9.34 10.89 6.94
CA VAL A 92 8.57 10.46 5.77
C VAL A 92 7.42 9.56 6.20
N CYS A 93 7.68 8.57 7.05
CA CYS A 93 6.65 7.68 7.61
C CYS A 93 5.56 8.44 8.35
N LYS A 94 5.95 9.42 9.20
CA LYS A 94 5.02 10.26 9.97
C LYS A 94 4.06 11.06 9.09
N LYS A 95 4.40 11.39 7.84
CA LYS A 95 3.49 12.12 6.92
C LYS A 95 2.28 11.31 6.48
N PHE A 96 2.31 10.00 6.64
CA PHE A 96 1.19 9.12 6.31
C PHE A 96 0.29 8.83 7.51
N MET A 97 0.73 9.13 8.73
CA MET A 97 0.04 8.78 9.96
C MET A 97 -0.60 10.01 10.61
N ASN A 98 -1.77 9.82 11.23
CA ASN A 98 -2.40 10.82 12.07
C ASN A 98 -2.20 10.42 13.54
N ASN A 99 -1.80 11.38 14.40
CA ASN A 99 -1.63 11.20 15.85
C ASN A 99 -0.87 9.90 16.22
N VAL A 100 0.42 9.86 15.88
CA VAL A 100 1.30 8.75 16.26
C VAL A 100 1.52 8.79 17.76
N ASN A 101 0.98 7.81 18.50
CA ASN A 101 1.38 7.59 19.88
C ASN A 101 2.81 7.01 19.88
N PRO A 102 3.75 7.63 20.61
CA PRO A 102 5.13 7.15 20.72
C PRO A 102 5.22 5.81 21.45
#